data_AF-A0A6I8V0Y2-F1
#
_entry.id   AF-A0A6I8V0Y2-F1
#
_cell.length_a   1.000
_cell.length_b   1.000
_cell.length_c   1.000
_cell.angle_alpha   90.00
_cell.angle_beta   90.00
_cell.angle_gamma   90.00
#
_symmetry.space_group_name_H-M   'P 1'
#
loop_
_entity.id
_entity.type
_entity.pdbx_description
1 polymer ?
#
loop_
_entity_poly.entity_id
_entity_poly.type
_entity_poly.pdbx_seq_one_letter_code
_entity_poly.pdbx_strand_id
1 'polypeptide(L)'
;MNVIRARDIVDDPRLVAPNPYLNFLRYLKRKKPRYGLRRLLQEAPALWETLTAAQQRLFEQDRILARIIRRTIDRRRHRRRRLLRRNLRHPRHGHAQVRRPIYNGRRPPRRRGRLRK
;
A
#
# COMPACT_ATOMS: atom_id res chain seq x y z
N MET A 1 -4.37 -14.81 24.70
CA MET A 1 -3.94 -14.81 23.29
C MET A 1 -3.97 -13.37 22.78
N ASN A 2 -2.84 -12.80 22.34
CA ASN A 2 -2.84 -11.42 21.82
C ASN A 2 -3.86 -11.28 20.68
N VAL A 3 -4.60 -10.18 20.66
CA VAL A 3 -5.65 -9.88 19.67
C VAL A 3 -5.14 -10.17 18.26
N ILE A 4 -5.77 -11.13 17.57
CA ILE A 4 -5.44 -11.49 16.19
C ILE A 4 -5.79 -10.29 15.30
N ARG A 5 -4.77 -9.63 14.77
CA ARG A 5 -4.98 -8.52 13.84
C ARG A 5 -5.00 -9.07 12.43
N ALA A 6 -6.04 -8.72 11.67
CA ALA A 6 -6.19 -9.14 10.27
C ALA A 6 -4.91 -8.87 9.44
N ARG A 7 -4.24 -7.74 9.67
CA ARG A 7 -3.00 -7.36 8.97
C ARG A 7 -1.82 -8.33 9.17
N ASP A 8 -1.88 -9.21 10.16
CA ASP A 8 -0.78 -10.11 10.52
C ASP A 8 -0.91 -11.51 9.87
N ILE A 9 -2.09 -11.84 9.29
CA ILE A 9 -2.47 -13.20 8.87
C ILE A 9 -1.70 -13.68 7.65
N VAL A 10 -1.82 -12.99 6.51
CA VAL A 10 -1.08 -13.27 5.27
C VAL A 10 -0.97 -11.96 4.47
N ASP A 11 0.21 -11.71 3.92
CA ASP A 11 0.51 -10.52 3.10
C ASP A 11 0.59 -10.84 1.59
N ASP A 12 1.00 -12.05 1.20
CA ASP A 12 1.16 -12.46 -0.21
C ASP A 12 -0.06 -13.24 -0.71
N PRO A 13 -0.78 -12.75 -1.76
CA PRO A 13 -1.95 -13.43 -2.31
C PRO A 13 -1.66 -14.81 -2.89
N ARG A 14 -0.42 -15.09 -3.35
CA ARG A 14 -0.05 -16.38 -3.94
C ARG A 14 0.05 -17.50 -2.91
N LEU A 15 0.17 -17.14 -1.63
CA LEU A 15 0.36 -18.06 -0.52
C LEU A 15 -0.95 -18.32 0.26
N VAL A 16 -2.06 -17.71 -0.18
CA VAL A 16 -3.37 -17.89 0.43
C VAL A 16 -3.95 -19.22 -0.03
N ALA A 17 -4.15 -20.13 0.91
CA ALA A 17 -4.81 -21.40 0.65
C ALA A 17 -6.34 -21.24 0.71
N PRO A 18 -7.11 -22.08 -0.01
CA PRO A 18 -8.56 -22.14 0.14
C PRO A 18 -8.98 -22.57 1.54
N ASN A 19 -8.22 -23.47 2.17
CA ASN A 19 -8.50 -23.93 3.52
C ASN A 19 -8.07 -22.89 4.58
N PRO A 20 -9.00 -22.38 5.41
CA PRO A 20 -8.70 -21.38 6.42
C PRO A 20 -7.73 -21.88 7.51
N TYR A 21 -7.76 -23.18 7.82
CA TYR A 21 -6.84 -23.76 8.80
C TYR A 21 -5.37 -23.69 8.33
N LEU A 22 -5.12 -23.89 7.03
CA LEU A 22 -3.77 -23.75 6.47
C LEU A 22 -3.27 -22.30 6.53
N ASN A 23 -4.15 -21.33 6.31
CA ASN A 23 -3.83 -19.91 6.48
C ASN A 23 -3.53 -19.57 7.95
N PHE A 24 -4.26 -20.19 8.88
CA PHE A 24 -3.97 -20.09 10.31
C PHE A 24 -2.63 -20.70 10.69
N LEU A 25 -2.27 -21.88 10.17
CA LEU A 25 -0.95 -22.48 10.41
C LEU A 25 0.19 -21.58 9.93
N ARG A 26 0.05 -20.94 8.76
CA ARG A 26 1.01 -19.94 8.27
C ARG A 26 1.13 -18.75 9.23
N TYR A 27 0.00 -18.22 9.69
CA TYR A 27 -0.03 -17.15 10.68
C TYR A 27 0.67 -17.56 11.98
N LEU A 28 0.33 -18.74 12.50
CA LEU A 28 0.88 -19.27 13.75
C LEU A 28 2.39 -19.48 13.63
N LYS A 29 2.87 -20.04 12.51
CA LYS A 29 4.31 -20.21 12.24
C LYS A 29 5.04 -18.86 12.19
N ARG A 30 4.42 -17.83 11.60
CA ARG A 30 4.97 -16.46 11.58
C ARG A 30 5.02 -15.83 12.98
N LYS A 31 4.01 -16.07 13.82
CA LYS A 31 3.96 -15.56 15.21
C LYS A 31 4.86 -16.34 16.17
N LYS A 32 5.08 -17.62 15.92
CA LYS A 32 5.89 -18.53 16.73
C LYS A 32 7.00 -19.13 15.87
N PRO A 33 8.00 -18.34 15.45
CA PRO A 33 9.04 -18.81 14.53
C PRO A 33 9.85 -19.98 15.10
N ARG A 34 10.04 -20.00 16.43
CA ARG A 34 10.74 -21.05 17.18
C ARG A 34 10.01 -22.40 17.22
N TYR A 35 8.73 -22.45 16.85
CA TYR A 35 8.01 -23.73 16.83
C TYR A 35 8.50 -24.56 15.65
N GLY A 36 9.08 -25.72 15.93
CA GLY A 36 9.30 -26.76 14.91
C GLY A 36 7.97 -27.27 14.37
N LEU A 37 8.00 -27.96 13.21
CA LEU A 37 6.79 -28.45 12.55
C LEU A 37 5.93 -29.33 13.45
N ARG A 38 6.55 -30.28 14.16
CA ARG A 38 5.85 -31.18 15.10
C ARG A 38 5.12 -30.41 16.19
N ARG A 39 5.82 -29.49 16.86
CA ARG A 39 5.24 -28.66 17.94
C ARG A 39 4.13 -27.73 17.42
N LEU A 40 4.31 -27.18 16.22
CA LEU A 40 3.29 -26.37 15.56
C LEU A 40 2.01 -27.20 15.35
N LEU A 41 2.12 -28.41 14.81
CA LEU A 41 0.97 -29.27 14.52
C LEU A 41 0.32 -29.83 15.79
N GLN A 42 1.06 -29.98 16.88
CA GLN A 42 0.52 -30.39 18.18
C GLN A 42 -0.27 -29.27 18.86
N GLU A 43 0.25 -28.04 18.86
CA GLU A 43 -0.40 -26.91 19.54
C GLU A 43 -1.49 -26.24 18.69
N ALA A 44 -1.40 -26.32 17.36
CA ALA A 44 -2.32 -25.63 16.44
C ALA A 44 -3.80 -26.03 16.59
N PRO A 45 -4.18 -27.31 16.73
CA PRO A 45 -5.59 -27.71 16.86
C PRO A 45 -6.23 -27.09 18.09
N ALA A 46 -5.58 -27.18 19.26
CA ALA A 46 -6.08 -26.58 20.49
C ALA A 46 -6.26 -25.06 20.36
N LEU A 47 -5.29 -24.38 19.72
CA LEU A 47 -5.40 -22.95 19.47
C LEU A 47 -6.50 -22.60 18.45
N TRP A 48 -6.77 -23.45 17.47
CA TRP A 48 -7.81 -23.24 16.47
C TRP A 48 -9.21 -23.36 17.08
N GLU A 49 -9.45 -24.37 17.92
CA GLU A 49 -10.71 -24.57 18.63
C GLU A 49 -11.00 -23.43 19.62
N THR A 50 -9.97 -22.80 20.18
CA THR A 50 -10.17 -21.63 21.07
C THR A 50 -10.58 -20.35 20.31
N LEU A 51 -10.47 -20.32 18.98
CA LEU A 51 -10.86 -19.15 18.20
C LEU A 51 -12.37 -19.07 18.06
N THR A 52 -12.91 -17.86 18.19
CA THR A 52 -14.33 -17.64 17.86
C THR A 52 -14.55 -17.79 16.35
N ALA A 53 -15.77 -18.13 15.93
CA ALA A 53 -16.12 -18.20 14.51
C ALA A 53 -15.76 -16.92 13.74
N ALA A 54 -15.92 -15.74 14.37
CA ALA A 54 -15.53 -14.47 13.80
C ALA A 54 -14.01 -14.35 13.57
N GLN A 55 -13.19 -14.91 14.46
CA GLN A 55 -11.75 -14.96 14.31
C GLN A 55 -11.32 -15.97 13.24
N GLN A 56 -11.96 -17.13 13.18
CA GLN A 56 -11.71 -18.14 12.13
C GLN A 56 -12.02 -17.58 10.74
N ARG A 57 -13.10 -16.79 10.59
CA ARG A 57 -13.45 -16.09 9.34
C ARG A 57 -12.35 -15.15 8.84
N LEU A 58 -11.46 -14.65 9.70
CA LEU A 58 -10.33 -13.82 9.26
C LEU A 58 -9.32 -14.58 8.40
N PHE A 59 -9.34 -15.92 8.48
CA PHE A 59 -8.47 -16.82 7.75
C PHE A 59 -9.10 -17.37 6.47
N GLU A 60 -10.37 -17.06 6.19
CA GLU A 60 -11.02 -17.39 4.92
C GLU A 60 -10.29 -16.74 3.74
N GLN A 61 -10.14 -17.50 2.66
CA GLN A 61 -9.46 -17.04 1.44
C GLN A 61 -10.05 -15.72 0.93
N ASP A 62 -11.37 -15.66 0.75
CA ASP A 62 -12.05 -14.48 0.22
C ASP A 62 -11.83 -13.24 1.09
N ARG A 63 -11.85 -13.43 2.42
CA ARG A 63 -11.60 -12.35 3.38
C ARG A 63 -10.17 -11.83 3.29
N ILE A 64 -9.20 -12.74 3.16
CA ILE A 64 -7.79 -12.39 3.00
C ILE A 64 -7.57 -11.66 1.67
N LEU A 65 -8.07 -12.20 0.55
CA LEU A 65 -7.92 -11.62 -0.78
C LEU A 65 -8.59 -10.24 -0.86
N ALA A 66 -9.84 -10.11 -0.40
CA ALA A 66 -10.54 -8.83 -0.34
C ALA A 66 -9.79 -7.79 0.50
N ARG A 67 -9.12 -8.22 1.59
CA ARG A 67 -8.26 -7.34 2.39
C ARG A 67 -7.00 -6.92 1.64
N ILE A 68 -6.33 -7.85 0.96
CA ILE A 68 -5.13 -7.55 0.17
C ILE A 68 -5.48 -6.55 -0.93
N ILE A 69 -6.56 -6.77 -1.67
CA ILE A 69 -7.07 -5.87 -2.72
C ILE A 69 -7.34 -4.47 -2.16
N ARG A 70 -8.06 -4.36 -1.04
CA ARG A 70 -8.32 -3.07 -0.39
C ARG A 70 -7.02 -2.36 -0.01
N ARG A 71 -6.06 -3.09 0.58
CA ARG A 71 -4.76 -2.53 0.97
C ARG A 71 -3.94 -2.04 -0.23
N THR A 72 -3.94 -2.76 -1.36
CA THR A 72 -3.26 -2.30 -2.58
C THR A 72 -3.95 -1.07 -3.18
N ILE A 73 -5.29 -1.02 -3.18
CA ILE A 73 -6.05 0.17 -3.61
C ILE A 73 -5.71 1.37 -2.72
N ASP A 74 -5.72 1.20 -1.40
CA ASP A 74 -5.42 2.28 -0.45
C ASP A 74 -3.98 2.80 -0.60
N ARG A 75 -3.01 1.89 -0.77
CA ARG A 75 -1.62 2.26 -1.07
C ARG A 75 -1.50 3.08 -2.35
N ARG A 76 -2.20 2.68 -3.42
CA ARG A 76 -2.23 3.44 -4.69
C ARG A 76 -2.84 4.83 -4.50
N ARG A 77 -3.97 4.92 -3.79
CA ARG A 77 -4.64 6.20 -3.48
C ARG A 77 -3.73 7.12 -2.66
N HIS A 78 -3.07 6.60 -1.63
CA HIS A 78 -2.18 7.38 -0.79
C HIS A 78 -0.95 7.89 -1.56
N ARG A 79 -0.35 7.04 -2.41
CA ARG A 79 0.74 7.45 -3.32
C ARG A 79 0.29 8.58 -4.26
N ARG A 80 -0.90 8.45 -4.88
CA ARG A 80 -1.46 9.48 -5.75
C ARG A 80 -1.64 10.81 -5.02
N ARG A 81 -2.24 10.80 -3.82
CA ARG A 81 -2.41 12.01 -2.99
C ARG A 81 -1.07 12.66 -2.64
N ARG A 82 -0.05 11.86 -2.29
CA ARG A 82 1.29 12.37 -2.00
C ARG A 82 1.95 13.03 -3.21
N LEU A 83 1.81 12.44 -4.40
CA LEU A 83 2.32 13.02 -5.65
C LEU A 83 1.61 14.34 -6.00
N LEU A 84 0.28 14.38 -5.88
CA LEU A 84 -0.49 15.61 -6.10
C LEU A 84 -0.08 16.72 -5.12
N ARG A 85 0.07 16.40 -3.83
CA ARG A 85 0.57 17.36 -2.81
C ARG A 85 1.99 17.84 -3.11
N ARG A 86 2.87 16.97 -3.61
CA ARG A 86 4.23 17.34 -4.03
C ARG A 86 4.20 18.31 -5.21
N ASN A 87 3.36 18.06 -6.21
CA ASN A 87 3.20 18.93 -7.38
C ASN A 87 2.57 20.29 -7.03
N LEU A 88 1.73 20.35 -5.98
CA LEU A 88 1.17 21.60 -5.47
C LEU A 88 2.19 22.45 -4.69
N ARG A 89 3.10 21.82 -3.93
CA ARG A 89 4.13 22.53 -3.14
C ARG A 89 5.33 22.98 -3.97
N HIS A 90 5.62 22.26 -5.05
CA HIS A 90 6.57 22.67 -6.06
C HIS A 90 5.83 22.67 -7.39
N PRO A 91 5.02 23.71 -7.69
CA PRO A 91 4.63 23.93 -9.07
C PRO A 91 5.96 24.01 -9.82
N ARG A 92 6.22 23.02 -10.68
CA ARG A 92 7.41 23.04 -11.53
C ARG A 92 7.44 24.43 -12.15
N HIS A 93 8.45 25.24 -11.82
CA HIS A 93 8.77 26.46 -12.54
C HIS A 93 9.09 26.03 -13.96
N GLY A 94 8.05 25.99 -14.75
CA GLY A 94 7.92 25.09 -15.88
C GLY A 94 6.53 25.25 -16.46
N HIS A 95 6.11 26.52 -16.62
CA HIS A 95 5.63 26.87 -17.93
C HIS A 95 6.65 26.25 -18.89
N ALA A 96 6.28 25.13 -19.52
CA ALA A 96 6.85 24.84 -20.81
C ALA A 96 6.76 26.18 -21.53
N GLN A 97 7.92 26.79 -21.84
CA GLN A 97 7.94 27.77 -22.89
C GLN A 97 7.37 27.01 -24.07
N VAL A 98 6.06 27.14 -24.26
CA VAL A 98 5.40 26.86 -25.51
C VAL A 98 6.27 27.65 -26.46
N ARG A 99 7.09 26.95 -27.24
CA ARG A 99 7.85 27.53 -28.33
C ARG A 99 6.78 28.21 -29.18
N ARG A 100 6.59 29.51 -28.96
CA ARG A 100 5.72 30.31 -29.79
C ARG A 100 6.27 30.10 -31.21
N PRO A 101 5.44 29.69 -32.18
CA PRO A 101 5.89 29.62 -33.56
C PRO A 101 6.55 30.95 -33.91
N ILE A 102 7.73 30.89 -34.53
CA ILE A 102 8.60 32.02 -34.86
C ILE A 102 8.00 32.85 -36.02
N TYR A 103 6.67 32.99 -36.08
CA TYR A 103 5.96 33.74 -37.12
C TYR A 103 5.26 35.01 -36.62
N ASN A 104 5.45 35.39 -35.36
CA ASN A 104 5.00 36.69 -34.88
C ASN A 104 6.21 37.61 -34.67
N GLY A 105 6.61 38.29 -35.75
CA GLY A 105 7.72 39.24 -35.85
C GLY A 105 7.58 40.54 -35.04
N ARG A 106 7.01 40.49 -33.82
CA ARG A 106 6.97 41.66 -32.93
C ARG A 106 8.28 41.72 -32.13
N ARG A 107 9.16 42.65 -32.51
CA ARG A 107 10.36 43.00 -31.73
C ARG A 107 9.95 43.34 -30.28
N PRO A 108 10.66 42.84 -29.26
CA PRO A 108 10.39 43.23 -27.87
C PRO A 108 10.69 44.72 -27.67
N PRO A 109 9.93 45.44 -26.82
CA PRO A 109 10.14 46.87 -26.60
C PRO A 109 11.52 47.11 -25.98
N ARG A 110 12.31 47.99 -26.62
CA ARG A 110 13.59 48.49 -26.09
C ARG A 110 13.34 49.14 -24.73
N ARG A 111 13.85 48.52 -23.65
CA ARG A 111 13.95 49.19 -22.34
C ARG A 111 14.87 50.41 -22.50
N ARG A 112 14.29 51.61 -22.55
CA ARG A 112 15.06 52.85 -22.39
C ARG A 112 15.60 52.88 -20.96
N GLY A 113 16.93 52.76 -20.85
CA GLY A 113 17.63 52.96 -19.60
C GLY A 113 17.34 54.36 -19.05
N ARG A 114 16.99 54.44 -17.77
CA ARG A 114 16.90 55.68 -17.02
C ARG A 114 18.30 56.30 -16.98
N LEU A 115 18.47 57.49 -17.55
CA LEU A 115 19.56 58.38 -17.17
C LEU A 115 19.43 58.68 -15.67
N ARG A 116 20.48 58.42 -14.91
CA ARG A 116 20.73 59.09 -13.64
C ARG A 116 21.89 60.06 -13.87
N LYS A 117 21.68 61.31 -13.47
CA LYS A 117 22.73 62.31 -13.28
C LYS A 117 23.66 61.88 -12.15
#